data_AF-A0A1D9CY21-F1
#
_entry.id   AF-A0A1D9CY21-F1
#
_cell.length_a   1.000
_cell.length_b   1.000
_cell.length_c   1.000
_cell.angle_alpha   90.00
_cell.angle_beta   90.00
_cell.angle_gamma   90.00
#
_symmetry.space_group_name_H-M   'P 1'
#
loop_
_entity.id
_entity.type
_entity.pdbx_description
1 polymer ?
#
loop_
_entity_poly.entity_id
_entity_poly.type
_entity_poly.pdbx_seq_one_letter_code
_entity_poly.pdbx_strand_id
1 'polypeptide(L)' 'MKTPGIYTDINTQTQRTGLPTQDHRIVFVTGDTAAPSNPTPIYDTASADALCGDSSNAGRMMDAALSVSQGVGVEVVGK' A
#
# COMPACT_ATOMS: atom_id res chain seq x y z
N MET A 1 -36.96 34.27 -17.49
CA MET A 1 -35.49 34.21 -17.34
C MET A 1 -35.14 32.84 -16.76
N LYS A 2 -34.36 32.01 -17.47
CA LYS A 2 -33.83 30.76 -16.92
C LYS A 2 -32.48 31.08 -16.30
N THR A 3 -32.38 31.03 -14.98
CA THR A 3 -31.09 31.15 -14.29
C THR A 3 -30.28 29.90 -14.63
N PRO A 4 -29.11 30.00 -15.28
CA PRO A 4 -28.26 28.83 -15.49
C PRO A 4 -27.71 28.40 -14.15
N GLY A 5 -28.18 27.25 -13.64
CA GLY A 5 -27.55 26.60 -12.50
C GLY A 5 -26.18 26.09 -12.94
N ILE A 6 -25.12 26.61 -12.33
CA ILE A 6 -23.78 26.08 -12.50
C ILE A 6 -23.79 24.67 -11.90
N TYR A 7 -23.69 23.64 -12.74
CA TYR A 7 -23.47 22.28 -12.31
C TYR A 7 -21.98 22.10 -11.97
N THR A 8 -21.64 22.20 -10.69
CA THR A 8 -20.31 21.84 -10.16
C THR A 8 -20.37 20.54 -9.36
N ASP A 9 -21.13 19.55 -9.84
CA ASP A 9 -21.00 18.20 -9.33
C ASP A 9 -19.71 17.62 -9.93
N ILE A 10 -18.60 17.83 -9.22
CA ILE A 10 -17.33 17.18 -9.55
C ILE A 10 -17.50 15.72 -9.17
N ASN A 11 -17.64 14.85 -10.18
CA ASN A 11 -17.62 13.41 -9.98
C ASN A 11 -16.21 12.97 -9.56
N THR A 12 -15.94 12.94 -8.26
CA THR A 12 -14.69 12.46 -7.66
C THR A 12 -14.48 10.95 -7.82
N GLN A 13 -15.48 10.23 -8.33
CA GLN A 13 -15.42 8.80 -8.63
C GLN A 13 -15.25 8.51 -10.13
N THR A 14 -14.99 9.53 -10.96
CA THR A 14 -14.68 9.30 -12.37
C THR A 14 -13.32 8.61 -12.47
N GLN A 15 -13.34 7.28 -12.59
CA GLN A 15 -12.17 6.49 -12.94
C GLN A 15 -11.64 7.03 -14.28
N ARG A 16 -10.34 7.34 -14.37
CA ARG A 16 -9.70 7.69 -15.65
C ARG A 16 -9.84 6.51 -16.60
N THR A 17 -10.89 6.50 -17.42
CA THR A 17 -11.08 5.46 -18.43
C THR A 17 -9.87 5.48 -19.37
N GLY A 18 -9.15 4.35 -19.43
CA GLY A 18 -7.93 4.19 -20.24
C GLY A 18 -6.60 4.20 -19.48
N LEU A 19 -6.56 4.48 -18.17
CA LEU A 19 -5.37 4.25 -17.35
C LEU A 19 -5.54 2.94 -16.58
N PRO A 20 -4.60 1.96 -16.67
CA PRO A 20 -4.64 0.78 -15.82
C PRO A 20 -4.74 1.22 -14.36
N THR A 21 -5.62 0.60 -13.59
CA THR A 21 -5.64 0.79 -12.14
C THR A 21 -4.23 0.57 -11.62
N GLN A 22 -3.69 1.52 -10.84
CA GLN A 22 -2.36 1.36 -10.24
C GLN A 22 -2.44 0.37 -9.07
N ASP A 23 -2.76 -0.89 -9.37
CA ASP A 23 -2.74 -1.99 -8.40
C ASP A 23 -1.33 -2.59 -8.35
N HIS A 24 -0.33 -1.72 -8.14
CA HIS A 24 1.05 -2.15 -8.00
C HIS A 24 1.22 -2.75 -6.61
N ARG A 25 1.70 -3.99 -6.56
CA ARG A 25 1.95 -4.73 -5.33
C ARG A 25 3.41 -5.14 -5.27
N ILE A 26 4.05 -4.87 -4.14
CA ILE A 26 5.42 -5.28 -3.84
C ILE A 26 5.37 -6.33 -2.74
N VAL A 27 6.14 -7.42 -2.91
CA VAL A 27 6.28 -8.46 -1.88
C VAL A 27 7.71 -8.43 -1.35
N PHE A 28 7.86 -8.25 -0.04
CA PHE A 28 9.12 -8.38 0.67
C PHE A 28 9.31 -9.82 1.12
N VAL A 29 10.42 -10.41 0.70
CA VAL A 29 10.85 -11.72 1.20
C VAL A 29 11.83 -11.49 2.33
N THR A 30 11.51 -11.95 3.53
CA THR A 30 12.33 -11.73 4.74
C THR A 30 12.78 -13.05 5.38
N GLY A 31 13.90 -13.00 6.10
CA GLY A 31 14.41 -14.08 6.94
C GLY A 31 14.01 -13.95 8.41
N ASP A 32 13.07 -13.06 8.75
CA ASP A 32 12.61 -12.87 10.12
C ASP A 32 11.94 -14.14 10.67
N THR A 33 12.21 -14.47 11.93
CA THR A 33 11.81 -15.76 12.53
C THR A 33 10.29 -15.91 12.67
N ALA A 34 9.57 -14.79 12.86
CA ALA A 34 8.11 -14.80 12.98
C ALA A 34 7.39 -14.54 11.64
N ALA A 35 8.12 -14.49 10.52
CA ALA A 35 7.55 -14.13 9.22
C ALA A 35 6.40 -15.08 8.80
N PRO A 36 5.35 -14.54 8.15
CA PRO A 36 4.22 -15.33 7.71
C PRO A 36 4.61 -16.26 6.55
N SER A 37 3.99 -17.44 6.49
CA SER A 37 4.23 -18.44 5.44
C SER A 37 3.58 -18.09 4.09
N ASN A 38 2.66 -17.12 4.08
CA ASN A 38 2.00 -16.61 2.88
C ASN A 38 2.16 -15.09 2.80
N PRO A 39 2.17 -14.50 1.58
CA PRO A 39 2.16 -13.06 1.40
C PRO A 39 1.03 -12.42 2.20
N THR A 40 1.40 -11.60 3.18
CA THR A 40 0.46 -10.94 4.09
C THR A 40 0.63 -9.43 3.97
N PRO A 41 -0.46 -8.66 3.81
CA PRO A 41 -0.37 -7.22 3.66
C PRO A 41 0.14 -6.56 4.94
N ILE A 42 1.08 -5.62 4.76
CA ILE A 42 1.63 -4.76 5.81
C ILE A 42 1.46 -3.29 5.38
N TYR A 43 1.10 -2.42 6.32
CA TYR A 43 0.69 -1.04 6.00
C TYR A 43 1.65 0.01 6.57
N ASP A 44 2.41 -0.35 7.59
CA ASP A 44 3.38 0.50 8.27
C ASP A 44 4.45 -0.36 8.95
N THR A 45 5.47 0.29 9.50
CA THR A 45 6.56 -0.38 10.23
C THR A 45 6.04 -1.14 11.45
N ALA A 46 5.03 -0.61 12.14
CA ALA A 46 4.48 -1.23 13.34
C ALA A 46 3.73 -2.55 13.03
N SER A 47 2.97 -2.60 11.95
CA SER A 47 2.28 -3.80 11.48
C SER A 47 3.26 -4.84 10.93
N ALA A 48 4.34 -4.41 10.28
CA ALA A 48 5.42 -5.29 9.89
C ALA A 48 6.14 -5.91 11.10
N ASP A 49 6.45 -5.11 12.12
CA ASP A 49 7.10 -5.60 13.35
C ASP A 49 6.16 -6.49 14.19
N ALA A 50 4.87 -6.16 14.27
CA ALA A 50 3.89 -7.03 14.94
C ALA A 50 3.79 -8.42 14.27
N LEU A 51 4.01 -8.48 12.95
CA LEU A 51 3.90 -9.72 12.18
C LEU A 51 5.22 -10.49 12.08
N CYS A 52 6.35 -9.80 11.97
CA CYS A 52 7.67 -10.39 11.71
C CYS A 52 8.60 -10.35 12.93
N GLY A 53 8.21 -9.68 14.01
CA GLY A 53 8.98 -9.48 15.25
C GLY A 53 9.48 -8.04 15.43
N ASP A 54 9.74 -7.63 16.66
CA ASP A 54 10.20 -6.26 16.96
C ASP A 54 11.50 -5.92 16.22
N SER A 55 11.57 -4.73 15.61
CA SER A 55 12.74 -4.26 14.82
C SER A 55 13.13 -5.19 13.68
N SER A 56 12.13 -5.83 13.06
CA SER A 56 12.28 -6.82 11.98
C SER A 56 12.96 -6.26 10.73
N ASN A 57 13.52 -7.15 9.91
CA ASN A 57 14.01 -6.75 8.59
C ASN A 57 12.85 -6.26 7.71
N ALA A 58 11.67 -6.89 7.82
CA ALA A 58 10.45 -6.45 7.16
C ALA A 58 10.05 -5.01 7.55
N GLY A 59 10.13 -4.65 8.83
CA GLY A 59 9.84 -3.30 9.32
C GLY A 59 10.79 -2.25 8.73
N ARG A 60 12.09 -2.55 8.65
CA ARG A 60 13.08 -1.65 8.02
C ARG A 60 12.86 -1.50 6.52
N MET A 61 12.48 -2.58 5.83
CA MET A 61 12.13 -2.54 4.42
C MET A 61 10.87 -1.70 4.18
N MET A 62 9.89 -1.79 5.09
CA MET A 62 8.68 -0.98 5.02
C MET A 62 8.95 0.50 5.24
N ASP A 63 9.76 0.86 6.24
CA ASP A 63 10.17 2.24 6.50
C ASP A 63 10.90 2.85 5.29
N ALA A 64 11.84 2.09 4.70
CA ALA A 64 12.52 2.49 3.48
C ALA A 64 11.55 2.66 2.30
N ALA A 65 10.58 1.77 2.12
CA ALA A 65 9.61 1.83 1.03
C ALA A 65 8.61 2.98 1.17
N LEU A 66 8.11 3.24 2.38
CA LEU A 66 7.28 4.40 2.70
C LEU A 66 7.98 5.72 2.35
N SER A 67 9.30 5.79 2.56
CA SER A 67 10.07 6.99 2.23
C SER A 67 10.23 7.23 0.71
N VAL A 68 10.06 6.19 -0.13
CA VAL A 68 10.35 6.24 -1.58
C VAL A 68 9.09 6.19 -2.45
N SER A 69 8.01 5.55 -1.99
CA SER A 69 6.81 5.33 -2.81
C SER A 69 5.52 5.73 -2.10
N GLN A 70 4.76 6.66 -2.68
CA GLN A 70 3.38 6.94 -2.28
C GLN A 70 2.43 6.16 -3.21
N GLY A 71 1.56 5.33 -2.62
CA GLY A 71 0.47 4.67 -3.36
C GLY A 71 0.72 3.24 -3.86
N VAL A 72 1.65 2.49 -3.24
CA VAL A 72 1.92 1.08 -3.58
C VAL A 72 1.53 0.17 -2.42
N GLY A 73 0.85 -0.94 -2.71
CA GLY A 73 0.51 -1.95 -1.70
C GLY A 73 1.72 -2.84 -1.40
N VAL A 74 2.01 -3.08 -0.12
CA VAL A 74 3.17 -3.86 0.32
C VAL A 74 2.71 -5.12 1.05
N GLU A 75 3.32 -6.25 0.73
CA GLU A 75 3.13 -7.52 1.42
C GLU A 75 4.46 -8.11 1.88
N VAL A 76 4.44 -8.99 2.87
CA VAL A 76 5.63 -9.69 3.36
C VAL A 76 5.41 -11.20 3.40
N VAL A 77 6.45 -11.98 3.12
CA VAL A 77 6.49 -13.45 3.22
C VAL A 77 7.85 -13.93 3.73
N GLY A 78 7.85 -15.01 4.52
CA GLY A 78 9.06 -15.69 4.97
C GLY A 78 9.82 -16.39 3.83
N LYS A 79 11.14 -16.50 3.97
CA LYS A 79 12.03 -17.24 3.06
C LYS A 79 11.97 -18.76 3.26
#